data_AF-A0A0D2PJM1-F1
#
_entry.id   AF-A0A0D2PJM1-F1
#
_cell.length_a   1.000
_cell.length_b   1.000
_cell.length_c   1.000
_cell.angle_alpha   90.00
_cell.angle_beta   90.00
_cell.angle_gamma   90.00
#
_symmetry.space_group_name_H-M   'P 1'
#
loop_
_entity.id
_entity.type
_entity.pdbx_description
1 polymer ?
#
loop_
_entity_poly.entity_id
_entity_poly.type
_entity_poly.pdbx_seq_one_letter_code
_entity_poly.pdbx_strand_id
1 'polypeptide(L)'
;HGFPLCNPIVALKEGSTYLDKGVSIGDVGFISPGGSFRFFFNIFKAVDDPIHAGLTPTEFKPIEPPLEDSEITFIPDYFKPGTIIASEGIKVVKHSSEPLDTSFYSRKREGGILILPHGASRQDMADTDRLYEYVQRNAPHWYQVINEYSDYAFHPNGSLVIVTGCDKATDYANASFSNTEESPHRISLRYTRKPNYDLPWTRHDHADVHWFQPYKDDVISASPNKCVFVRTLRVSLSSISWAKALPHTSRFVSFIVQERSLFQRCRDIVAAWRKTRYREKELLAKIYADNKVRDGIPYCRDCMINVNNYG
;
A
#
# COMPACT_ATOMS: atom_id res chain seq x y z
N HIS A 1 -7.87 -10.64 9.28
CA HIS A 1 -7.82 -9.18 9.07
C HIS A 1 -7.73 -8.88 7.58
N GLY A 2 -7.98 -7.64 7.17
CA GLY A 2 -7.77 -7.19 5.79
C GLY A 2 -6.28 -7.00 5.43
N PHE A 3 -6.02 -6.38 4.29
CA PHE A 3 -4.70 -5.91 3.91
C PHE A 3 -4.28 -4.72 4.80
N PRO A 4 -3.11 -4.76 5.47
CA PRO A 4 -2.63 -3.65 6.29
C PRO A 4 -2.19 -2.48 5.42
N LEU A 5 -2.61 -1.26 5.76
CA LEU A 5 -2.13 -0.05 5.08
C LEU A 5 -0.96 0.56 5.85
N CYS A 6 0.24 0.53 5.26
CA CYS A 6 1.47 1.05 5.89
C CYS A 6 1.49 2.58 5.96
N ASN A 7 0.80 3.22 5.03
CA ASN A 7 0.60 4.67 5.06
C ASN A 7 -0.86 4.99 4.74
N PRO A 8 -1.72 5.21 5.75
CA PRO A 8 -3.10 5.62 5.58
C PRO A 8 -3.26 7.09 5.14
N ILE A 9 -2.17 7.79 4.78
CA ILE A 9 -2.26 9.07 4.09
C ILE A 9 -2.71 8.81 2.66
N VAL A 10 -3.92 9.26 2.37
CA VAL A 10 -4.48 9.22 1.03
C VAL A 10 -3.79 10.33 0.24
N ALA A 11 -3.09 9.99 -0.84
CA ALA A 11 -2.47 10.98 -1.72
C ALA A 11 -3.57 11.74 -2.46
N LEU A 12 -4.03 12.86 -1.90
CA LEU A 12 -5.06 13.70 -2.47
C LEU A 12 -4.62 15.15 -2.56
N LYS A 13 -5.29 15.89 -3.45
CA LYS A 13 -5.20 17.35 -3.51
C LYS A 13 -5.61 17.94 -2.16
N GLU A 14 -4.89 18.98 -1.75
CA GLU A 14 -5.20 19.80 -0.58
C GLU A 14 -6.66 20.28 -0.65
N GLY A 15 -7.41 20.18 0.46
CA GLY A 15 -8.83 20.54 0.54
C GLY A 15 -9.84 19.47 0.09
N SER A 16 -9.40 18.23 -0.18
CA SER A 16 -10.33 17.14 -0.50
C SER A 16 -11.15 16.70 0.71
N THR A 17 -12.48 16.69 0.57
CA THR A 17 -13.43 16.13 1.57
C THR A 17 -13.22 14.64 1.87
N TYR A 18 -12.46 13.94 1.02
CA TYR A 18 -12.07 12.56 1.27
C TYR A 18 -11.00 12.45 2.37
N LEU A 19 -10.22 13.50 2.64
CA LEU A 19 -9.27 13.50 3.76
C LEU A 19 -9.99 13.34 5.11
N ASP A 20 -11.20 13.88 5.23
CA ASP A 20 -12.02 13.78 6.43
C ASP A 20 -12.59 12.37 6.63
N LYS A 21 -13.02 11.72 5.54
CA LYS A 21 -13.66 10.40 5.58
C LYS A 21 -12.65 9.24 5.60
N GLY A 22 -11.54 9.40 4.87
CA GLY A 22 -10.60 8.33 4.56
C GLY A 22 -11.22 7.20 3.74
N VAL A 23 -10.45 6.12 3.56
CA VAL A 23 -10.88 4.91 2.85
C VAL A 23 -12.19 4.38 3.42
N SER A 24 -13.18 4.12 2.57
CA SER A 24 -14.56 3.82 2.92
C SER A 24 -15.14 2.74 2.01
N ILE A 25 -16.21 2.09 2.46
CA ILE A 25 -16.89 1.05 1.69
C ILE A 25 -17.38 1.61 0.34
N GLY A 26 -17.16 0.87 -0.73
CA GLY A 26 -17.46 1.26 -2.11
C GLY A 26 -16.34 1.99 -2.84
N ASP A 27 -15.25 2.35 -2.17
CA ASP A 27 -14.13 2.99 -2.83
C ASP A 27 -13.48 2.03 -3.83
N VAL A 28 -13.41 2.48 -5.08
CA VAL A 28 -12.61 1.89 -6.15
C VAL A 28 -11.25 2.57 -6.14
N GLY A 29 -10.21 1.75 -6.16
CA GLY A 29 -8.85 2.26 -6.12
C GLY A 29 -7.83 1.18 -6.45
N PHE A 30 -6.58 1.46 -6.09
CA PHE A 30 -5.52 0.45 -6.10
C PHE A 30 -4.66 0.57 -4.85
N ILE A 31 -4.11 -0.55 -4.42
CA ILE A 31 -3.13 -0.61 -3.34
C ILE A 31 -1.75 -0.52 -3.97
N SER A 32 -1.01 0.54 -3.63
CA SER A 32 0.34 0.76 -4.14
C SER A 32 1.31 -0.28 -3.58
N PRO A 33 2.45 -0.53 -4.26
CA PRO A 33 3.50 -1.39 -3.70
C PRO A 33 4.02 -0.92 -2.34
N GLY A 34 3.90 0.37 -2.02
CA GLY A 34 4.22 0.95 -0.71
C GLY A 34 3.15 0.74 0.36
N GLY A 35 2.07 0.01 0.07
CA GLY A 35 1.02 -0.31 1.02
C GLY A 35 0.06 0.86 1.31
N SER A 36 -0.06 1.82 0.39
CA SER A 36 -1.04 2.91 0.48
C SER A 36 -2.21 2.65 -0.46
N PHE A 37 -3.42 2.98 -0.03
CA PHE A 37 -4.59 2.98 -0.90
C PHE A 37 -4.64 4.29 -1.70
N ARG A 38 -4.77 4.20 -3.02
CA ARG A 38 -5.06 5.34 -3.89
C ARG A 38 -6.50 5.27 -4.35
N PHE A 39 -7.26 6.30 -4.01
CA PHE A 39 -8.66 6.46 -4.35
C PHE A 39 -8.84 6.90 -5.81
N PHE A 40 -9.87 6.38 -6.47
CA PHE A 40 -10.34 6.88 -7.77
C PHE A 40 -11.76 7.44 -7.66
N PHE A 41 -12.73 6.63 -7.24
CA PHE A 41 -14.12 7.02 -7.06
C PHE A 41 -14.81 6.07 -6.08
N ASN A 42 -16.03 6.38 -5.65
CA ASN A 42 -16.85 5.50 -4.81
C ASN A 42 -18.13 5.12 -5.55
N ILE A 43 -18.42 3.82 -5.64
CA ILE A 43 -19.53 3.28 -6.42
C ILE A 43 -20.93 3.56 -5.84
N PHE A 44 -21.02 3.89 -4.55
CA PHE A 44 -22.29 4.19 -3.87
C PHE A 44 -22.61 5.69 -3.80
N LYS A 45 -21.69 6.55 -4.26
CA LYS A 45 -21.86 8.00 -4.21
C LYS A 45 -22.27 8.53 -5.57
N ALA A 46 -23.13 9.54 -5.57
CA ALA A 46 -23.56 10.26 -6.76
C ALA A 46 -22.35 10.88 -7.49
N VAL A 47 -22.50 11.08 -8.81
CA VAL A 47 -21.42 11.58 -9.69
C VAL A 47 -20.89 12.96 -9.23
N ASP A 48 -21.77 13.76 -8.64
CA ASP A 48 -21.51 15.11 -8.12
C ASP A 48 -21.11 15.12 -6.64
N ASP A 49 -20.91 13.96 -6.00
CA ASP A 49 -20.44 13.91 -4.62
C ASP A 49 -19.06 14.59 -4.51
N PRO A 50 -18.87 15.51 -3.55
CA PRO A 50 -17.62 16.24 -3.37
C PRO A 50 -16.37 15.35 -3.25
N ILE A 51 -16.50 14.09 -2.82
CA ILE A 51 -15.34 13.18 -2.70
C ILE A 51 -14.74 12.83 -4.07
N HIS A 52 -15.54 12.84 -5.14
CA HIS A 52 -15.05 12.49 -6.47
C HIS A 52 -14.25 13.63 -7.10
N ALA A 53 -14.44 14.88 -6.65
CA ALA A 53 -13.76 16.06 -7.19
C ALA A 53 -13.82 16.15 -8.74
N GLY A 54 -14.92 15.65 -9.34
CA GLY A 54 -15.10 15.58 -10.79
C GLY A 54 -14.29 14.50 -11.53
N LEU A 55 -13.70 13.52 -10.81
CA LEU A 55 -12.79 12.50 -11.36
C LEU A 55 -13.43 11.10 -11.51
N THR A 56 -14.75 11.02 -11.65
CA THR A 56 -15.42 9.74 -11.94
C THR A 56 -15.18 9.29 -13.38
N PRO A 57 -15.28 7.98 -13.69
CA PRO A 57 -15.30 7.52 -15.07
C PRO A 57 -16.40 8.19 -15.90
N THR A 58 -16.18 8.37 -17.20
CA THR A 58 -17.21 8.88 -18.12
C THR A 58 -18.46 8.00 -18.03
N GLU A 59 -19.66 8.59 -18.04
CA GLU A 59 -20.94 7.86 -17.91
C GLU A 59 -21.07 7.04 -16.61
N PHE A 60 -20.27 7.33 -15.58
CA PHE A 60 -20.40 6.69 -14.28
C PHE A 60 -21.82 6.85 -13.73
N LYS A 61 -22.38 5.72 -13.29
CA LYS A 61 -23.66 5.65 -12.58
C LYS A 61 -23.44 4.92 -11.27
N PRO A 62 -23.86 5.47 -10.12
CA PRO A 62 -23.78 4.77 -8.86
C PRO A 62 -24.53 3.44 -8.92
N ILE A 63 -24.16 2.51 -8.04
CA ILE A 63 -24.94 1.29 -7.85
C ILE A 63 -26.29 1.63 -7.21
N GLU A 64 -27.33 0.96 -7.69
CA GLU A 64 -28.70 1.09 -7.20
C GLU A 64 -29.19 -0.25 -6.63
N PRO A 65 -29.90 -0.27 -5.49
CA PRO A 65 -30.19 0.89 -4.62
C PRO A 65 -28.92 1.44 -3.94
N PRO A 66 -28.97 2.59 -3.25
CA PRO A 66 -27.84 3.09 -2.46
C PRO A 66 -27.39 2.11 -1.36
N LEU A 67 -26.26 2.38 -0.73
CA LEU A 67 -25.81 1.62 0.44
C LEU A 67 -26.61 2.01 1.67
N GLU A 68 -27.32 1.05 2.27
CA GLU A 68 -28.05 1.24 3.50
C GLU A 68 -27.22 0.86 4.73
N ASP A 69 -27.45 1.51 5.87
CA ASP A 69 -26.74 1.22 7.12
C ASP A 69 -26.97 -0.23 7.59
N SER A 70 -28.12 -0.83 7.26
CA SER A 70 -28.42 -2.25 7.54
C SER A 70 -27.53 -3.24 6.80
N GLU A 71 -26.89 -2.82 5.71
CA GLU A 71 -25.92 -3.63 4.97
C GLU A 71 -24.51 -3.51 5.55
N ILE A 72 -24.30 -2.68 6.58
CA ILE A 72 -22.99 -2.45 7.20
C ILE A 72 -23.00 -2.97 8.63
N THR A 73 -22.12 -3.93 8.90
CA THR A 73 -21.78 -4.30 10.27
C THR A 73 -20.75 -3.31 10.83
N PHE A 74 -21.11 -2.60 11.89
CA PHE A 74 -20.22 -1.67 12.60
C PHE A 74 -19.90 -2.15 14.02
N ILE A 75 -18.60 -2.21 14.34
CA ILE A 75 -18.09 -2.56 15.67
C ILE A 75 -17.15 -1.43 16.13
N PRO A 76 -17.59 -0.51 17.00
CA PRO A 76 -16.82 0.68 17.36
C PRO A 76 -15.50 0.36 18.08
N ASP A 77 -15.50 -0.64 18.97
CA ASP A 77 -14.32 -1.01 19.77
C ASP A 77 -13.75 -2.38 19.37
N TYR A 78 -13.64 -2.62 18.06
CA TYR A 78 -13.14 -3.90 17.53
C TYR A 78 -11.71 -4.19 18.01
N PHE A 79 -10.84 -3.18 17.98
CA PHE A 79 -9.55 -3.21 18.66
C PHE A 79 -9.58 -2.31 19.89
N LYS A 80 -9.15 -2.83 21.03
CA LYS A 80 -9.10 -2.06 22.28
C LYS A 80 -7.92 -1.07 22.29
N PRO A 81 -8.00 0.04 23.05
CA PRO A 81 -6.88 0.94 23.26
C PRO A 81 -5.61 0.21 23.70
N GLY A 82 -4.47 0.62 23.15
CA GLY A 82 -3.16 0.01 23.39
C GLY A 82 -2.95 -1.34 22.70
N THR A 83 -3.80 -1.72 21.74
CA THR A 83 -3.62 -2.96 20.95
C THR A 83 -2.32 -2.89 20.16
N ILE A 84 -1.57 -3.99 20.16
CA ILE A 84 -0.35 -4.19 19.39
C ILE A 84 -0.54 -5.44 18.53
N ILE A 85 -0.37 -5.27 17.22
CA ILE A 85 -0.39 -6.35 16.24
C ILE A 85 1.02 -6.48 15.70
N ALA A 86 1.62 -7.66 15.81
CA ALA A 86 2.98 -7.91 15.35
C ALA A 86 3.06 -9.23 14.58
N SER A 87 3.92 -9.29 13.57
CA SER A 87 4.20 -10.52 12.85
C SER A 87 4.76 -11.62 13.77
N GLU A 88 4.53 -12.86 13.36
CA GLU A 88 5.05 -14.03 14.06
C GLU A 88 6.58 -13.97 14.24
N GLY A 89 7.06 -14.29 15.45
CA GLY A 89 8.49 -14.26 15.78
C GLY A 89 9.01 -12.90 16.23
N ILE A 90 8.16 -11.86 16.28
CA ILE A 90 8.48 -10.61 16.98
C ILE A 90 8.12 -10.78 18.45
N LYS A 91 9.12 -10.73 19.33
CA LYS A 91 8.94 -10.66 20.78
C LYS A 91 8.57 -9.24 21.17
N VAL A 92 7.44 -9.09 21.85
CA VAL A 92 6.94 -7.81 22.38
C VAL A 92 7.19 -7.75 23.89
N VAL A 93 7.80 -6.67 24.37
CA VAL A 93 8.05 -6.42 25.80
C VAL A 93 7.41 -5.08 26.17
N LYS A 94 6.29 -5.13 26.89
CA LYS A 94 5.58 -3.94 27.35
C LYS A 94 6.19 -3.45 28.66
N HIS A 95 6.67 -2.19 28.67
CA HIS A 95 7.30 -1.56 29.84
C HIS A 95 6.29 -0.72 30.63
N SER A 96 5.39 -0.03 29.93
CA SER A 96 4.28 0.72 30.52
C SER A 96 3.05 0.67 29.62
N SER A 97 1.86 0.76 30.23
CA SER A 97 0.60 0.94 29.52
C SER A 97 0.21 2.41 29.38
N GLU A 98 0.64 3.27 30.32
CA GLU A 98 0.28 4.69 30.36
C GLU A 98 1.49 5.53 30.81
N PRO A 99 2.13 6.30 29.90
CA PRO A 99 1.98 6.22 28.45
C PRO A 99 2.46 4.86 27.91
N LEU A 100 1.90 4.40 26.80
CA LEU A 100 2.29 3.14 26.17
C LEU A 100 3.78 3.15 25.79
N ASP A 101 4.56 2.24 26.37
CA ASP A 101 5.99 2.07 26.10
C ASP A 101 6.30 0.58 25.90
N THR A 102 6.87 0.24 24.75
CA THR A 102 7.02 -1.15 24.32
C THR A 102 8.28 -1.32 23.47
N SER A 103 9.02 -2.40 23.71
CA SER A 103 10.15 -2.82 22.90
C SER A 103 9.84 -4.08 22.09
N PHE A 104 10.40 -4.14 20.89
CA PHE A 104 10.19 -5.21 19.93
C PHE A 104 11.52 -5.82 19.53
N TYR A 105 11.60 -7.15 19.58
CA TYR A 105 12.81 -7.88 19.23
C TYR A 105 12.51 -9.00 18.25
N SER A 106 13.29 -9.11 17.17
CA SER A 106 13.13 -10.20 16.21
C SER A 106 14.47 -10.63 15.61
N ARG A 107 14.54 -11.91 15.22
CA ARG A 107 15.59 -12.47 14.35
C ARG A 107 15.04 -12.88 12.98
N LYS A 108 13.76 -12.61 12.72
CA LYS A 108 13.14 -12.88 11.42
C LYS A 108 13.71 -11.91 10.38
N ARG A 109 13.75 -12.35 9.12
CA ARG A 109 14.22 -11.52 8.01
C ARG A 109 13.22 -10.42 7.68
N GLU A 110 11.94 -10.61 7.95
CA GLU A 110 10.93 -9.59 7.71
C GLU A 110 9.87 -9.61 8.81
N GLY A 111 9.15 -8.51 8.94
CA GLY A 111 8.05 -8.38 9.87
C GLY A 111 7.44 -7.00 9.87
N GLY A 112 6.22 -6.92 10.41
CA GLY A 112 5.46 -5.71 10.60
C GLY A 112 4.95 -5.61 12.03
N ILE A 113 4.81 -4.38 12.49
CA ILE A 113 4.24 -4.00 13.78
C ILE A 113 3.24 -2.88 13.51
N LEU A 114 2.06 -2.98 14.11
CA LEU A 114 1.04 -1.95 14.16
C LEU A 114 0.62 -1.75 15.60
N ILE A 115 0.59 -0.50 16.03
CA ILE A 115 0.20 -0.06 17.36
C ILE A 115 -1.01 0.85 17.20
N LEU A 116 -2.04 0.58 18.00
CA LEU A 116 -3.30 1.32 18.02
C LEU A 116 -3.50 1.93 19.41
N PRO A 117 -2.92 3.10 19.70
CA PRO A 117 -2.99 3.72 21.02
C PRO A 117 -4.43 3.89 21.53
N HIS A 118 -5.35 4.36 20.69
CA HIS A 118 -6.78 4.47 21.02
C HIS A 118 -7.64 3.34 20.48
N GLY A 119 -7.04 2.26 19.97
CA GLY A 119 -7.79 1.17 19.36
C GLY A 119 -8.29 1.53 17.95
N ALA A 120 -9.29 0.79 17.48
CA ALA A 120 -9.88 1.00 16.17
C ALA A 120 -11.26 0.34 16.05
N SER A 121 -12.10 0.97 15.25
CA SER A 121 -13.40 0.45 14.85
C SER A 121 -13.28 -0.46 13.63
N ARG A 122 -14.32 -1.26 13.37
CA ARG A 122 -14.47 -2.07 12.17
C ARG A 122 -15.81 -1.77 11.49
N GLN A 123 -15.76 -1.62 10.17
CA GLN A 123 -16.91 -1.56 9.28
C GLN A 123 -16.76 -2.62 8.20
N ASP A 124 -17.80 -3.42 7.97
CA ASP A 124 -17.84 -4.46 6.95
C ASP A 124 -19.20 -4.49 6.26
N MET A 125 -19.21 -4.67 4.94
CA MET A 125 -20.43 -5.05 4.22
C MET A 125 -20.89 -6.46 4.66
N ALA A 126 -22.18 -6.59 4.97
CA ALA A 126 -22.79 -7.87 5.31
C ALA A 126 -22.90 -8.80 4.10
N ASP A 127 -23.14 -8.24 2.92
CA ASP A 127 -23.27 -8.94 1.64
C ASP A 127 -22.57 -8.13 0.53
N THR A 128 -22.01 -8.84 -0.44
CA THR A 128 -21.31 -8.27 -1.60
C THR A 128 -21.89 -8.70 -2.94
N ASP A 129 -22.98 -9.48 -2.97
CA ASP A 129 -23.56 -10.07 -4.18
C ASP A 129 -23.86 -9.02 -5.27
N ARG A 130 -24.49 -7.91 -4.89
CA ARG A 130 -24.80 -6.82 -5.84
C ARG A 130 -23.56 -6.12 -6.40
N LEU A 131 -22.41 -6.21 -5.71
CA LEU A 131 -21.16 -5.68 -6.25
C LEU A 131 -20.72 -6.48 -7.47
N TYR A 132 -20.89 -7.80 -7.48
CA TYR A 132 -20.40 -8.63 -8.58
C TYR A 132 -21.06 -8.27 -9.91
N GLU A 133 -22.38 -8.15 -9.93
CA GLU A 133 -23.13 -7.79 -11.14
C GLU A 133 -22.77 -6.38 -11.63
N TYR A 134 -22.69 -5.42 -10.71
CA TYR A 134 -22.32 -4.05 -11.02
C TYR A 134 -20.89 -3.97 -11.58
N VAL A 135 -19.94 -4.66 -10.96
CA VAL A 135 -18.54 -4.71 -11.39
C VAL A 135 -18.40 -5.38 -12.74
N GLN A 136 -19.09 -6.49 -12.97
CA GLN A 136 -19.03 -7.20 -14.25
C GLN A 136 -19.43 -6.31 -15.43
N ARG A 137 -20.42 -5.44 -15.24
CA ARG A 137 -20.91 -4.51 -16.27
C ARG A 137 -19.98 -3.33 -16.50
N ASN A 138 -19.35 -2.82 -15.44
CA ASN A 138 -18.65 -1.53 -15.48
C ASN A 138 -17.11 -1.63 -15.49
N ALA A 139 -16.53 -2.72 -14.98
CA ALA A 139 -15.08 -2.86 -14.85
C ALA A 139 -14.28 -2.73 -16.16
N PRO A 140 -14.75 -3.23 -17.33
CA PRO A 140 -14.06 -2.99 -18.59
C PRO A 140 -13.88 -1.50 -18.88
N HIS A 141 -14.92 -0.71 -18.67
CA HIS A 141 -14.90 0.73 -18.87
C HIS A 141 -14.02 1.45 -17.85
N TRP A 142 -14.05 1.04 -16.58
CA TRP A 142 -13.15 1.60 -15.56
C TRP A 142 -11.69 1.44 -15.95
N TYR A 143 -11.31 0.27 -16.46
CA TYR A 143 -9.95 0.02 -16.90
C TYR A 143 -9.54 0.85 -18.12
N GLN A 144 -10.47 1.09 -19.06
CA GLN A 144 -10.22 1.99 -20.19
C GLN A 144 -9.96 3.40 -19.67
N VAL A 145 -10.93 3.95 -18.92
CA VAL A 145 -10.90 5.33 -18.47
C VAL A 145 -9.72 5.63 -17.53
N ILE A 146 -9.47 4.77 -16.53
CA ILE A 146 -8.35 4.95 -15.60
C ILE A 146 -7.00 4.88 -16.32
N ASN A 147 -6.85 3.99 -17.31
CA ASN A 147 -5.60 3.87 -18.05
C ASN A 147 -5.43 4.96 -19.12
N GLU A 148 -6.53 5.49 -19.66
CA GLU A 148 -6.52 6.60 -20.61
C GLU A 148 -6.23 7.94 -19.93
N TYR A 149 -6.73 8.16 -18.71
CA TYR A 149 -6.42 9.36 -17.92
C TYR A 149 -5.05 9.32 -17.23
N SER A 150 -4.40 8.17 -17.18
CA SER A 150 -3.13 8.02 -16.48
C SER A 150 -1.96 8.34 -17.42
N ASP A 151 -1.52 9.59 -17.40
CA ASP A 151 -0.32 10.04 -18.12
C ASP A 151 0.97 9.32 -17.65
N TYR A 152 0.93 8.59 -16.51
CA TYR A 152 2.13 8.11 -15.81
C TYR A 152 2.09 6.65 -15.34
N ALA A 153 0.93 5.98 -15.25
CA ALA A 153 0.84 4.63 -14.67
C ALA A 153 -0.24 3.75 -15.32
N PHE A 154 0.19 2.73 -16.06
CA PHE A 154 -0.68 1.66 -16.52
C PHE A 154 -1.09 0.74 -15.34
N HIS A 155 -2.40 0.57 -15.16
CA HIS A 155 -3.03 -0.33 -14.20
C HIS A 155 -3.32 -1.69 -14.85
N PRO A 156 -2.55 -2.75 -14.51
CA PRO A 156 -2.75 -4.06 -15.12
C PRO A 156 -4.06 -4.72 -14.64
N ASN A 157 -4.52 -5.72 -15.39
CA ASN A 157 -5.65 -6.55 -14.99
C ASN A 157 -5.45 -7.13 -13.58
N GLY A 158 -6.46 -7.03 -12.72
CA GLY A 158 -6.37 -7.46 -11.33
C GLY A 158 -5.75 -6.43 -10.38
N SER A 159 -5.33 -5.25 -10.85
CA SER A 159 -4.79 -4.21 -9.96
C SER A 159 -5.84 -3.38 -9.24
N LEU A 160 -7.04 -3.24 -9.82
CA LEU A 160 -8.13 -2.49 -9.21
C LEU A 160 -8.77 -3.29 -8.09
N VAL A 161 -9.18 -2.58 -7.05
CA VAL A 161 -9.85 -3.15 -5.89
C VAL A 161 -11.06 -2.30 -5.50
N ILE A 162 -12.05 -2.95 -4.91
CA ILE A 162 -13.23 -2.30 -4.31
C ILE A 162 -13.19 -2.57 -2.83
N VAL A 163 -13.33 -1.52 -2.03
CA VAL A 163 -13.36 -1.62 -0.57
C VAL A 163 -14.71 -2.16 -0.12
N THR A 164 -14.70 -3.27 0.61
CA THR A 164 -15.88 -3.89 1.23
C THR A 164 -15.84 -3.81 2.75
N GLY A 165 -14.73 -3.38 3.33
CA GLY A 165 -14.62 -3.13 4.75
C GLY A 165 -13.33 -2.42 5.13
N CYS A 166 -13.34 -1.76 6.27
CA CYS A 166 -12.18 -1.06 6.82
C CYS A 166 -12.12 -1.16 8.34
N ASP A 167 -10.90 -1.21 8.87
CA ASP A 167 -10.64 -0.98 10.29
C ASP A 167 -10.08 0.44 10.41
N LYS A 168 -10.78 1.33 11.11
CA LYS A 168 -10.42 2.75 11.22
C LYS A 168 -10.00 3.13 12.63
N ALA A 169 -8.84 3.76 12.72
CA ALA A 169 -8.27 4.31 13.94
C ALA A 169 -8.28 5.85 13.90
N THR A 170 -8.18 6.47 15.07
CA THR A 170 -7.92 7.91 15.20
C THR A 170 -6.43 8.21 15.09
N ASP A 171 -5.59 7.36 15.70
CA ASP A 171 -4.14 7.40 15.59
C ASP A 171 -3.56 5.99 15.42
N TYR A 172 -2.33 5.94 14.91
CA TYR A 172 -1.61 4.69 14.70
C TYR A 172 -0.10 4.95 14.73
N ALA A 173 0.65 3.89 14.97
CA ALA A 173 2.07 3.84 14.67
C ALA A 173 2.39 2.46 14.10
N ASN A 174 3.16 2.41 13.02
CA ASN A 174 3.60 1.16 12.44
C ASN A 174 5.10 1.16 12.19
N ALA A 175 5.65 -0.04 12.10
CA ALA A 175 7.02 -0.30 11.70
C ALA A 175 7.04 -1.54 10.83
N SER A 176 7.81 -1.51 9.74
CA SER A 176 8.07 -2.68 8.90
C SER A 176 9.56 -2.81 8.65
N PHE A 177 10.05 -4.03 8.62
CA PHE A 177 11.45 -4.31 8.29
C PHE A 177 11.54 -5.48 7.33
N SER A 178 12.54 -5.42 6.45
CA SER A 178 12.95 -6.54 5.60
C SER A 178 14.46 -6.51 5.41
N ASN A 179 15.14 -7.47 6.00
CA ASN A 179 16.56 -7.70 5.91
C ASN A 179 16.86 -8.61 4.70
N THR A 180 17.53 -8.06 3.69
CA THR A 180 18.01 -8.81 2.52
C THR A 180 19.43 -9.33 2.68
N GLU A 181 20.09 -9.03 3.80
CA GLU A 181 21.45 -9.46 4.06
C GLU A 181 21.47 -10.94 4.48
N GLU A 182 22.59 -11.62 4.18
CA GLU A 182 22.71 -13.06 4.38
C GLU A 182 22.56 -13.46 5.85
N SER A 183 23.07 -12.61 6.76
CA SER A 183 22.90 -12.76 8.20
C SER A 183 21.71 -11.91 8.72
N PRO A 184 20.72 -12.54 9.39
CA PRO A 184 19.62 -11.80 9.99
C PRO A 184 20.14 -10.96 11.18
N HIS A 185 20.23 -9.65 11.00
CA HIS A 185 20.42 -8.69 12.07
C HIS A 185 19.28 -8.80 13.10
N ARG A 186 19.62 -8.66 14.38
CA ARG A 186 18.62 -8.58 15.45
C ARG A 186 17.91 -7.23 15.32
N ILE A 187 16.62 -7.29 15.02
CA ILE A 187 15.75 -6.11 15.09
C ILE A 187 15.50 -5.79 16.56
N SER A 188 15.64 -4.51 16.92
CA SER A 188 15.42 -4.00 18.27
C SER A 188 14.78 -2.61 18.19
N LEU A 189 13.46 -2.56 18.11
CA LEU A 189 12.70 -1.30 18.03
C LEU A 189 12.14 -0.93 19.41
N ARG A 190 11.94 0.36 19.68
CA ARG A 190 11.16 0.80 20.84
C ARG A 190 10.18 1.88 20.43
N TYR A 191 8.93 1.67 20.81
CA TYR A 191 7.86 2.64 20.72
C TYR A 191 7.62 3.22 22.10
N THR A 192 7.58 4.54 22.21
CA THR A 192 7.14 5.24 23.41
C THR A 192 6.16 6.32 22.98
N ARG A 193 4.92 6.24 23.46
CA ARG A 193 3.90 7.25 23.18
C ARG A 193 4.38 8.60 23.73
N LYS A 194 4.41 9.61 22.86
CA LYS A 194 4.79 10.97 23.18
C LYS A 194 3.56 11.88 23.18
N PRO A 195 3.53 12.93 24.01
CA PRO A 195 2.59 14.04 23.82
C PRO A 195 2.87 14.71 22.46
N ASN A 196 1.89 15.45 21.93
CA ASN A 196 2.02 16.28 20.71
C ASN A 196 2.40 15.53 19.41
N TYR A 197 2.23 14.21 19.35
CA TYR A 197 2.50 13.40 18.15
C TYR A 197 3.96 13.46 17.64
N ASP A 198 4.90 13.77 18.53
CA ASP A 198 6.34 13.65 18.27
C ASP A 198 6.71 12.21 17.84
N LEU A 199 7.84 12.07 17.12
CA LEU A 199 8.37 10.77 16.67
C LEU A 199 8.38 9.76 17.83
N PRO A 200 7.51 8.72 17.81
CA PRO A 200 7.38 7.80 18.92
C PRO A 200 8.35 6.62 18.84
N TRP A 201 9.05 6.46 17.71
CA TRP A 201 9.95 5.36 17.45
C TRP A 201 11.41 5.72 17.74
N THR A 202 12.10 4.81 18.42
CA THR A 202 13.55 4.87 18.65
C THR A 202 14.18 3.54 18.28
N ARG A 203 15.49 3.56 18.00
CA ARG A 203 16.28 2.38 17.57
C ARG A 203 15.72 1.73 16.29
N HIS A 204 15.30 2.55 15.33
CA HIS A 204 14.57 2.14 14.14
C HIS A 204 15.43 2.15 12.87
N ASP A 205 16.75 2.13 13.01
CA ASP A 205 17.73 2.26 11.91
C ASP A 205 17.59 1.17 10.82
N HIS A 206 16.88 0.09 11.12
CA HIS A 206 16.66 -1.05 10.22
C HIS A 206 15.16 -1.31 9.96
N ALA A 207 14.30 -0.33 10.21
CA ALA A 207 12.87 -0.43 9.99
C ALA A 207 12.32 0.87 9.40
N ASP A 208 11.43 0.73 8.42
CA ASP A 208 10.60 1.81 7.94
C ASP A 208 9.49 2.04 8.97
N VAL A 209 9.40 3.25 9.52
CA VAL A 209 8.40 3.60 10.53
C VAL A 209 7.47 4.69 10.04
N HIS A 210 6.20 4.55 10.34
CA HIS A 210 5.20 5.59 10.10
C HIS A 210 4.38 5.78 11.37
N TRP A 211 3.88 6.99 11.57
CA TRP A 211 2.97 7.30 12.67
C TRP A 211 2.02 8.41 12.24
N PHE A 212 0.92 8.51 12.98
CA PHE A 212 -0.02 9.59 12.77
C PHE A 212 0.65 10.94 13.11
N GLN A 213 0.67 11.83 12.12
CA GLN A 213 1.02 13.24 12.28
C GLN A 213 -0.21 14.07 11.91
N PRO A 214 -0.70 14.95 12.79
CA PRO A 214 -1.74 15.89 12.42
C PRO A 214 -1.21 16.86 11.35
N TYR A 215 -2.05 17.18 10.36
CA TYR A 215 -1.79 18.30 9.46
C TYR A 215 -2.10 19.61 10.22
N LYS A 216 -1.29 20.67 10.03
CA LYS A 216 -1.25 21.93 10.80
C LYS A 216 -2.59 22.38 11.41
N ASP A 217 -2.59 22.76 12.69
CA ASP A 217 -3.61 23.48 13.49
C ASP A 217 -5.10 23.14 13.32
N ASP A 218 -5.46 22.18 12.46
CA ASP A 218 -6.81 21.68 12.34
C ASP A 218 -7.16 20.99 13.66
N VAL A 219 -8.14 21.59 14.33
CA VAL A 219 -8.87 21.01 15.45
C VAL A 219 -9.06 19.54 15.11
N ILE A 220 -8.34 18.69 15.84
CA ILE A 220 -8.32 17.24 15.67
C ILE A 220 -9.78 16.81 15.67
N SER A 221 -10.35 16.63 14.48
CA SER A 221 -11.57 15.88 14.36
C SER A 221 -11.21 14.51 14.86
N ALA A 222 -11.69 14.17 16.06
CA ALA A 222 -11.54 12.85 16.66
C ALA A 222 -12.22 11.75 15.82
N SER A 223 -12.68 12.06 14.61
CA SER A 223 -13.21 11.12 13.64
C SER A 223 -12.14 10.07 13.29
N PRO A 224 -12.43 8.77 13.51
CA PRO A 224 -11.53 7.70 13.10
C PRO A 224 -11.51 7.60 11.58
N ASN A 225 -10.59 8.31 10.92
CA ASN A 225 -10.47 8.32 9.46
C ASN A 225 -9.19 7.66 8.95
N LYS A 226 -8.35 7.11 9.84
CA LYS A 226 -7.13 6.40 9.46
C LYS A 226 -7.42 4.92 9.27
N CYS A 227 -7.56 4.50 8.02
CA CYS A 227 -7.78 3.10 7.68
C CYS A 227 -6.49 2.28 7.86
N VAL A 228 -6.44 1.43 8.89
CA VAL A 228 -5.26 0.61 9.21
C VAL A 228 -5.32 -0.78 8.57
N PHE A 229 -6.53 -1.31 8.33
CA PHE A 229 -6.76 -2.49 7.51
C PHE A 229 -7.88 -2.24 6.53
N VAL A 230 -7.71 -2.69 5.29
CA VAL A 230 -8.73 -2.64 4.26
C VAL A 230 -9.08 -4.04 3.79
N ARG A 231 -10.37 -4.33 3.63
CA ARG A 231 -10.88 -5.55 3.01
C ARG A 231 -11.44 -5.18 1.65
N THR A 232 -11.07 -5.96 0.65
CA THR A 232 -11.37 -5.62 -0.73
C THR A 232 -11.75 -6.82 -1.56
N LEU A 233 -12.55 -6.56 -2.60
CA LEU A 233 -12.69 -7.43 -3.75
C LEU A 233 -11.74 -6.97 -4.84
N ARG A 234 -10.98 -7.91 -5.40
CA ARG A 234 -10.10 -7.63 -6.55
C ARG A 234 -10.92 -7.68 -7.83
N VAL A 235 -10.77 -6.64 -8.65
CA VAL A 235 -11.43 -6.56 -9.95
C VAL A 235 -10.49 -7.10 -11.02
N SER A 236 -10.90 -8.17 -11.69
CA SER A 236 -10.16 -8.73 -12.83
C SER A 236 -11.10 -9.08 -13.96
N LEU A 237 -10.68 -8.80 -15.19
CA LEU A 237 -11.40 -9.11 -16.41
C LEU A 237 -10.96 -10.45 -16.99
N SER A 238 -11.86 -11.14 -17.69
CA SER A 238 -11.48 -12.26 -18.55
C SER A 238 -10.54 -11.78 -19.67
N SER A 239 -9.73 -12.66 -20.26
CA SER A 239 -8.77 -12.30 -21.31
C SER A 239 -9.42 -11.57 -22.49
N ILE A 240 -10.65 -11.97 -22.87
CA ILE A 240 -11.42 -11.34 -23.95
C ILE A 240 -11.85 -9.92 -23.55
N SER A 241 -12.40 -9.76 -22.34
CA SER A 241 -12.85 -8.45 -21.85
C SER A 241 -11.67 -7.50 -21.61
N TRP A 242 -10.55 -8.05 -21.13
CA TRP A 242 -9.30 -7.31 -20.95
C TRP A 242 -8.74 -6.80 -22.27
N ALA A 243 -8.70 -7.65 -23.31
CA ALA A 243 -8.22 -7.25 -24.63
C ALA A 243 -9.05 -6.09 -25.23
N LYS A 244 -10.37 -6.08 -24.99
CA LYS A 244 -11.26 -4.98 -25.39
C LYS A 244 -11.08 -3.71 -24.56
N ALA A 245 -10.66 -3.86 -23.30
CA ALA A 245 -10.43 -2.74 -22.38
C ALA A 245 -9.06 -2.05 -22.60
N LEU A 246 -8.19 -2.60 -23.45
CA LEU A 246 -6.91 -1.98 -23.76
C LEU A 246 -7.08 -0.79 -24.73
N PRO A 247 -6.37 0.33 -24.53
CA PRO A 247 -6.41 1.46 -25.45
C PRO A 247 -5.97 1.04 -26.86
N HIS A 248 -6.74 1.43 -27.88
CA HIS A 248 -6.49 1.08 -29.29
C HIS A 248 -5.15 1.60 -29.85
N THR A 249 -4.51 2.58 -29.20
CA THR A 249 -3.31 3.27 -29.69
C THR A 249 -1.99 2.82 -29.05
N SER A 250 -2.01 1.90 -28.10
CA SER A 250 -0.77 1.48 -27.44
C SER A 250 -0.01 0.43 -28.26
N ARG A 251 1.13 0.83 -28.85
CA ARG A 251 2.19 -0.04 -29.42
C ARG A 251 2.79 -1.07 -28.43
N PHE A 252 2.16 -1.30 -27.28
CA PHE A 252 2.66 -2.16 -26.19
C PHE A 252 2.16 -3.61 -26.26
N VAL A 253 1.48 -4.01 -27.34
CA VAL A 253 0.79 -5.32 -27.47
C VAL A 253 1.73 -6.53 -27.67
N SER A 254 3.06 -6.39 -27.66
CA SER A 254 3.97 -7.55 -27.80
C SER A 254 4.34 -8.25 -26.48
N PHE A 255 4.02 -7.70 -25.31
CA PHE A 255 4.13 -8.46 -24.05
C PHE A 255 2.80 -9.10 -23.69
N ILE A 256 2.31 -9.98 -24.57
CA ILE A 256 1.22 -10.89 -24.26
C ILE A 256 1.56 -11.58 -22.93
N VAL A 257 0.69 -11.31 -21.96
CA VAL A 257 0.68 -11.84 -20.61
C VAL A 257 0.57 -13.36 -20.73
N GLN A 258 1.70 -14.07 -20.70
CA GLN A 258 1.72 -15.44 -20.22
C GLN A 258 1.18 -15.40 -18.78
N GLU A 259 0.08 -16.10 -18.53
CA GLU A 259 -0.49 -16.26 -17.19
C GLU A 259 0.62 -16.67 -16.22
N ARG A 260 0.99 -15.75 -15.34
CA ARG A 260 2.11 -15.94 -14.41
C ARG A 260 1.63 -16.75 -13.22
N SER A 261 2.30 -17.87 -12.95
CA SER A 261 2.03 -18.71 -11.78
C SER A 261 2.19 -17.94 -10.47
N LEU A 262 1.47 -18.38 -9.42
CA LEU A 262 1.54 -17.84 -8.05
C LEU A 262 2.99 -17.67 -7.55
N PHE A 263 3.89 -18.57 -7.95
CA PHE A 263 5.32 -18.53 -7.63
C PHE A 263 6.03 -17.31 -8.26
N GLN A 264 5.65 -16.93 -9.48
CA GLN A 264 6.24 -15.78 -10.16
C GLN A 264 5.71 -14.44 -9.62
N ARG A 265 4.46 -14.39 -9.12
CA ARG A 265 3.92 -13.22 -8.39
C ARG A 265 4.63 -12.99 -7.05
N CYS A 266 4.93 -14.05 -6.30
CA CYS A 266 5.79 -13.95 -5.11
C CYS A 266 7.19 -13.44 -5.48
N ARG A 267 7.76 -13.93 -6.59
CA ARG A 267 9.01 -13.40 -7.12
C ARG A 267 8.92 -11.94 -7.56
N ASP A 268 7.80 -11.46 -8.07
CA ASP A 268 7.60 -10.07 -8.50
C ASP A 268 7.38 -9.13 -7.31
N ILE A 269 6.75 -9.60 -6.22
CA ILE A 269 6.72 -8.88 -4.93
C ILE A 269 8.14 -8.78 -4.37
N VAL A 270 8.88 -9.90 -4.36
CA VAL A 270 10.29 -9.93 -3.96
C VAL A 270 11.16 -9.09 -4.91
N ALA A 271 10.85 -9.03 -6.21
CA ALA A 271 11.58 -8.26 -7.20
C ALA A 271 11.23 -6.76 -7.17
N ALA A 272 10.00 -6.39 -6.81
CA ALA A 272 9.60 -5.01 -6.53
C ALA A 272 10.30 -4.52 -5.25
N TRP A 273 10.37 -5.37 -4.23
CA TRP A 273 11.20 -5.19 -3.04
C TRP A 273 12.72 -5.14 -3.34
N ARG A 274 13.20 -5.85 -4.36
CA ARG A 274 14.59 -5.73 -4.86
C ARG A 274 14.81 -4.49 -5.74
N LYS A 275 13.82 -4.04 -6.51
CA LYS A 275 13.92 -2.87 -7.42
C LYS A 275 13.88 -1.53 -6.69
N THR A 276 13.24 -1.44 -5.52
CA THR A 276 13.39 -0.29 -4.61
C THR A 276 14.82 -0.21 -4.06
N ARG A 277 15.51 -1.35 -3.92
CA ARG A 277 16.91 -1.44 -3.44
C ARG A 277 18.00 -1.38 -4.51
N TYR A 278 17.67 -1.57 -5.80
CA TYR A 278 18.67 -1.53 -6.88
C TYR A 278 19.01 -0.10 -7.33
N ARG A 279 18.06 0.85 -7.20
CA ARG A 279 18.26 2.20 -7.74
C ARG A 279 19.35 2.99 -7.02
N GLU A 280 19.51 2.88 -5.71
CA GLU A 280 20.42 3.77 -4.98
C GLU A 280 21.91 3.38 -5.14
N LYS A 281 22.24 2.09 -5.06
CA LYS A 281 23.61 1.60 -5.29
C LYS A 281 24.06 1.68 -6.75
N GLU A 282 23.17 1.46 -7.71
CA GLU A 282 23.50 1.62 -9.14
C GLU A 282 23.56 3.08 -9.59
N LEU A 283 22.76 3.98 -9.00
CA LEU A 283 22.88 5.42 -9.24
C LEU A 283 24.18 5.96 -8.66
N LEU A 284 24.57 5.57 -7.44
CA LEU A 284 25.86 5.98 -6.87
C LEU A 284 27.04 5.39 -7.66
N ALA A 285 26.99 4.11 -8.05
CA ALA A 285 28.02 3.51 -8.90
C ALA A 285 28.12 4.19 -10.28
N LYS A 286 27.00 4.61 -10.87
CA LYS A 286 27.00 5.38 -12.13
C LYS A 286 27.49 6.82 -11.95
N ILE A 287 27.13 7.51 -10.86
CA ILE A 287 27.59 8.86 -10.54
C ILE A 287 29.10 8.89 -10.25
N TYR A 288 29.64 7.84 -9.60
CA TYR A 288 31.08 7.71 -9.38
C TYR A 288 31.85 7.16 -10.59
N ALA A 289 31.20 6.39 -11.48
CA ALA A 289 31.80 5.92 -12.73
C ALA A 289 31.90 7.04 -13.79
N ASP A 290 30.90 7.93 -13.88
CA ASP A 290 30.87 9.02 -14.87
C ASP A 290 31.93 10.10 -14.59
N ASN A 291 32.38 10.25 -13.35
CA ASN A 291 33.47 11.17 -12.98
C ASN A 291 34.88 10.61 -13.21
N LYS A 292 35.01 9.35 -13.67
CA LYS A 292 36.30 8.73 -14.02
C LYS A 292 36.48 8.47 -15.53
N VAL A 293 35.50 8.80 -16.36
CA VAL A 293 35.54 8.59 -17.81
C VAL A 293 35.40 9.92 -18.56
N ARG A 294 36.26 10.88 -18.20
CA ARG A 294 36.69 11.96 -19.08
C ARG A 294 38.20 12.09 -18.94
N ASP A 295 38.91 11.14 -19.54
CA ASP A 295 40.22 11.34 -20.18
C ASP A 295 40.70 10.00 -20.79
N GLY A 296 40.90 9.99 -22.12
CA GLY A 296 41.87 9.12 -22.81
C GLY A 296 41.49 7.67 -23.17
N ILE A 297 41.21 7.45 -24.46
CA ILE A 297 41.25 6.15 -25.19
C ILE A 297 42.74 5.80 -25.52
N PRO A 298 43.14 4.61 -26.03
CA PRO A 298 42.92 3.18 -25.70
C PRO A 298 44.27 2.46 -25.37
N TYR A 299 44.28 1.13 -25.11
CA TYR A 299 45.12 0.16 -25.85
C TYR A 299 44.86 -1.32 -25.44
N CYS A 300 45.36 -2.19 -26.32
CA CYS A 300 45.08 -3.60 -26.60
C CYS A 300 45.83 -4.65 -25.73
N ARG A 301 45.41 -5.93 -25.87
CA ARG A 301 46.16 -7.22 -25.73
C ARG A 301 46.69 -7.65 -24.35
N ASP A 302 46.26 -8.81 -23.84
CA ASP A 302 46.92 -10.11 -24.05
C ASP A 302 46.37 -11.24 -23.12
N CYS A 303 46.30 -12.43 -23.72
CA CYS A 303 46.62 -13.77 -23.21
C CYS A 303 46.46 -14.17 -21.72
N MET A 304 45.59 -15.16 -21.52
CA MET A 304 45.90 -16.55 -21.09
C MET A 304 46.65 -16.85 -19.75
N ILE A 305 46.07 -17.82 -19.05
CA ILE A 305 46.68 -19.00 -18.37
C ILE A 305 46.86 -19.01 -16.83
N ASN A 306 46.25 -20.06 -16.24
CA ASN A 306 46.55 -20.87 -15.03
C ASN A 306 46.51 -20.18 -13.65
N VAL A 307 46.22 -20.86 -12.54
CA VAL A 307 46.67 -22.18 -12.09
C VAL A 307 45.64 -22.85 -11.14
N ASN A 308 45.62 -24.19 -11.20
CA ASN A 308 44.95 -25.15 -10.32
C ASN A 308 45.37 -25.09 -8.83
N ASN A 309 44.42 -25.43 -7.95
CA ASN A 309 44.48 -26.32 -6.77
C ASN A 309 45.66 -26.37 -5.76
N TYR A 310 45.21 -26.51 -4.51
CA TYR A 310 45.78 -27.14 -3.30
C TYR A 310 46.89 -26.43 -2.50
N GLY A 311 46.56 -26.30 -1.21
CA GLY A 311 47.37 -25.87 -0.07
C GLY A 311 46.45 -25.73 1.13
#